data_AF-A0A176S754-F1
#
_entry.id   AF-A0A176S754-F1
#
_cell.length_a   1.000
_cell.length_b   1.000
_cell.length_c   1.000
_cell.angle_alpha   90.00
_cell.angle_beta   90.00
_cell.angle_gamma   90.00
#
_symmetry.space_group_name_H-M   'P 1'
#
loop_
_entity.id
_entity.type
_entity.pdbx_description
1 polymer ?
#
loop_
_entity_poly.entity_id
_entity_poly.type
_entity_poly.pdbx_seq_one_letter_code
_entity_poly.pdbx_strand_id
1 'polypeptide(L)'
;MIAESLHDYHHLKRLSFGANRLAYQGLKILLEQLMNHPNLIYLDLGLYKSTSDMHELPNNFGDESVPLLANFIQANNSVQIMSLRDANISLAGLEQLAEAIQTNHRLLMFSYDQLGVKKPKTLIQRINDKLAENVQNTYGVDMPTFRQQYLRYLKHTDAVRHIDSIYRNSCPR
;
A
#
# COMPACT_ATOMS: atom_id res chain seq x y z
N MET A 1 18.04 12.96 -6.02
CA MET A 1 17.67 14.02 -5.05
C MET A 1 16.72 13.56 -3.94
N ILE A 2 15.43 13.17 -4.17
CA ILE A 2 14.59 12.63 -3.06
C ILE A 2 14.90 11.16 -2.77
N ALA A 3 14.94 10.29 -3.80
CA ALA A 3 15.18 8.87 -3.58
C ALA A 3 16.53 8.59 -2.89
N GLU A 4 17.59 9.31 -3.28
CA GLU A 4 18.90 9.25 -2.62
C GLU A 4 18.82 9.57 -1.12
N SER A 5 17.99 10.53 -0.72
CA SER A 5 17.82 10.87 0.71
C SER A 5 17.08 9.80 1.52
N LEU A 6 16.38 8.86 0.86
CA LEU A 6 15.65 7.78 1.52
C LEU A 6 16.58 6.65 2.00
N HIS A 7 17.78 6.51 1.41
CA HIS A 7 18.72 5.46 1.78
C HIS A 7 19.21 5.60 3.22
N ASP A 8 19.66 6.81 3.56
CA ASP A 8 20.30 7.11 4.85
C ASP A 8 19.28 7.54 5.93
N TYR A 9 18.06 7.88 5.53
CA TYR A 9 17.05 8.40 6.46
C TYR A 9 16.21 7.28 7.09
N HIS A 10 16.75 6.61 8.11
CA HIS A 10 16.12 5.44 8.72
C HIS A 10 14.87 5.72 9.57
N HIS A 11 14.45 6.98 9.75
CA HIS A 11 13.28 7.31 10.57
C HIS A 11 11.95 7.30 9.78
N LEU A 12 12.00 7.17 8.45
CA LEU A 12 10.80 7.16 7.63
C LEU A 12 9.93 5.93 7.93
N LYS A 13 8.70 6.18 8.36
CA LYS A 13 7.71 5.11 8.60
C LYS A 13 6.66 5.02 7.50
N ARG A 14 6.34 6.13 6.86
CA ARG A 14 5.19 6.23 5.96
C ARG A 14 5.56 7.11 4.79
N LEU A 15 5.38 6.59 3.59
CA LEU A 15 5.67 7.29 2.36
C LEU A 15 4.45 7.22 1.44
N SER A 16 4.03 8.38 0.95
CA SER A 16 2.99 8.48 -0.07
C SER A 16 3.53 9.24 -1.26
N PHE A 17 3.52 8.57 -2.41
CA PHE A 17 3.85 9.10 -3.73
C PHE A 17 2.67 8.91 -4.69
N GLY A 18 1.44 8.97 -4.17
CA GLY A 18 0.24 8.88 -5.00
C GLY A 18 0.09 10.04 -5.98
N ALA A 19 -0.37 9.75 -7.21
CA ALA A 19 -0.67 10.74 -8.25
C ALA A 19 0.48 11.71 -8.60
N ASN A 20 1.71 11.21 -8.68
CA ASN A 20 2.90 12.00 -9.03
C ASN A 20 3.34 11.81 -10.48
N ARG A 21 2.51 11.19 -11.34
CA ARG A 21 2.85 10.83 -12.72
C ARG A 21 4.16 10.04 -12.84
N LEU A 22 4.52 9.28 -11.80
CA LEU A 22 5.73 8.46 -11.81
C LEU A 22 5.57 7.35 -12.85
N ALA A 23 6.61 7.18 -13.67
CA ALA A 23 6.72 6.09 -14.62
C ALA A 23 7.67 4.99 -14.10
N TYR A 24 7.84 3.92 -14.88
CA TYR A 24 8.73 2.79 -14.59
C TYR A 24 10.08 3.22 -13.98
N GLN A 25 10.80 4.16 -14.59
CA GLN A 25 12.14 4.55 -14.14
C GLN A 25 12.13 5.19 -12.75
N GLY A 26 11.11 6.01 -12.46
CA GLY A 26 10.94 6.63 -11.14
C GLY A 26 10.60 5.60 -10.08
N LEU A 27 9.74 4.64 -10.41
CA LEU A 27 9.39 3.52 -9.54
C LEU A 27 10.61 2.63 -9.24
N LYS A 28 11.41 2.31 -10.26
CA LYS A 28 12.64 1.52 -10.11
C LYS A 28 13.58 2.13 -9.09
N ILE A 29 13.93 3.40 -9.28
CA ILE A 29 14.82 4.11 -8.36
C ILE A 29 14.21 4.13 -6.96
N LEU A 30 12.90 4.39 -6.82
CA LEU A 30 12.23 4.42 -5.53
C LEU A 30 12.30 3.06 -4.81
N LEU A 31 11.92 1.97 -5.48
CA LEU A 31 11.89 0.64 -4.87
C LEU A 31 13.29 0.11 -4.53
N GLU A 32 14.32 0.46 -5.31
CA GLU A 32 15.71 0.15 -4.99
C GLU A 32 16.13 0.76 -3.64
N GLN A 33 15.72 2.01 -3.36
CA GLN A 33 16.06 2.69 -2.11
C GLN A 33 15.23 2.17 -0.92
N LEU A 34 14.00 1.73 -1.18
CA LEU A 34 13.10 1.26 -0.14
C LEU A 34 13.25 -0.24 0.19
N MET A 35 13.93 -1.01 -0.66
CA MET A 35 13.99 -2.48 -0.59
C MET A 35 14.34 -2.97 0.82
N ASN A 36 15.35 -2.36 1.43
CA ASN A 36 15.87 -2.71 2.76
C ASN A 36 15.58 -1.64 3.82
N HIS A 37 14.63 -0.72 3.56
CA HIS A 37 14.37 0.38 4.49
C HIS A 37 13.79 -0.17 5.81
N PRO A 38 14.46 0.03 6.97
CA PRO A 38 14.20 -0.78 8.17
C PRO A 38 12.85 -0.49 8.83
N ASN A 39 12.37 0.76 8.71
CA ASN A 39 11.21 1.23 9.46
C ASN A 39 10.00 1.58 8.60
N LEU A 40 10.06 1.38 7.27
CA LEU A 40 8.96 1.76 6.39
C LEU A 40 7.80 0.77 6.54
N ILE A 41 6.69 1.21 7.13
CA ILE A 41 5.50 0.37 7.35
C ILE A 41 4.39 0.62 6.33
N TYR A 42 4.36 1.81 5.70
CA TYR A 42 3.32 2.24 4.78
C TYR A 42 3.92 2.81 3.51
N LEU A 43 3.53 2.25 2.36
CA LEU A 43 3.90 2.72 1.03
C LEU A 43 2.65 2.90 0.17
N ASP A 44 2.32 4.15 -0.17
CA ASP A 44 1.22 4.45 -1.09
C ASP A 44 1.75 5.00 -2.39
N LEU A 45 1.48 4.29 -3.47
CA LEU A 45 1.85 4.66 -4.84
C LEU A 45 0.59 4.84 -5.71
N GLY A 46 -0.60 4.82 -5.11
CA GLY A 46 -1.86 4.84 -5.83
C GLY A 46 -2.49 6.22 -6.00
N LEU A 47 -3.61 6.29 -6.70
CA LEU A 47 -4.46 7.48 -6.80
C LEU A 47 -5.48 7.49 -5.66
N TYR A 48 -5.73 8.67 -5.10
CA TYR A 48 -6.86 8.90 -4.20
C TYR A 48 -8.04 9.48 -4.99
N LYS A 49 -9.27 9.11 -4.63
CA LYS A 49 -10.46 9.45 -5.43
C LYS A 49 -10.63 10.96 -5.63
N SER A 50 -10.42 11.76 -4.58
CA SER A 50 -10.51 13.23 -4.68
C SER A 50 -9.39 13.85 -5.51
N THR A 51 -8.30 13.12 -5.77
CA THR A 51 -7.21 13.58 -6.63
C THR A 51 -7.63 13.55 -8.11
N SER A 52 -8.46 12.58 -8.49
CA SER A 52 -9.11 12.56 -9.81
C SER A 52 -10.01 13.79 -10.00
N ASP A 53 -10.73 14.21 -8.96
CA ASP A 53 -11.60 15.39 -8.98
C ASP A 53 -10.82 16.70 -9.15
N MET A 54 -9.51 16.68 -8.85
CA MET A 54 -8.58 17.81 -9.02
C MET A 54 -7.86 17.79 -10.39
N HIS A 55 -8.28 16.92 -11.32
CA HIS A 55 -7.62 16.71 -12.63
C HIS A 55 -6.16 16.26 -12.54
N GLU A 56 -5.75 15.69 -11.40
CA GLU A 56 -4.44 15.08 -11.29
C GLU A 56 -4.43 13.69 -11.92
N LEU A 57 -3.30 13.35 -12.54
CA LEU A 57 -3.13 12.07 -13.21
C LEU A 57 -2.48 11.06 -12.26
N PRO A 58 -2.84 9.78 -12.35
CA PRO A 58 -2.21 8.74 -11.56
C PRO A 58 -0.74 8.55 -11.92
N ASN A 59 -0.05 7.74 -11.12
CA ASN A 59 1.20 7.15 -11.57
C ASN A 59 0.93 6.19 -12.74
N ASN A 60 1.90 6.07 -13.64
CA ASN A 60 1.78 5.29 -14.87
C ASN A 60 2.92 4.27 -14.93
N PHE A 61 2.82 3.20 -14.15
CA PHE A 61 3.90 2.23 -14.02
C PHE A 61 3.93 1.21 -15.16
N GLY A 62 2.75 0.84 -15.69
CA GLY A 62 2.64 -0.15 -16.75
C GLY A 62 2.96 -1.58 -16.26
N ASP A 63 2.53 -2.58 -17.04
CA ASP A 63 2.80 -3.98 -16.71
C ASP A 63 4.31 -4.32 -16.76
N GLU A 64 5.13 -3.52 -17.45
CA GLU A 64 6.59 -3.63 -17.41
C GLU A 64 7.18 -3.45 -15.99
N SER A 65 6.44 -2.78 -15.09
CA SER A 65 6.82 -2.61 -13.69
C SER A 65 6.45 -3.78 -12.78
N VAL A 66 5.62 -4.72 -13.25
CA VAL A 66 5.10 -5.83 -12.42
C VAL A 66 6.23 -6.72 -11.86
N PRO A 67 7.26 -7.12 -12.63
CA PRO A 67 8.35 -7.92 -12.06
C PRO A 67 9.11 -7.21 -10.94
N LEU A 68 9.29 -5.89 -11.08
CA LEU A 68 9.94 -5.06 -10.07
C LEU A 68 9.09 -4.97 -8.79
N LEU A 69 7.79 -4.73 -8.94
CA LEU A 69 6.83 -4.69 -7.82
C LEU A 69 6.70 -6.04 -7.13
N ALA A 70 6.66 -7.13 -7.90
CA ALA A 70 6.63 -8.50 -7.38
C ALA A 70 7.88 -8.79 -6.55
N ASN A 71 9.07 -8.51 -7.09
CA ASN A 71 10.33 -8.68 -6.36
C ASN A 71 10.36 -7.86 -5.06
N PHE A 72 9.92 -6.60 -5.11
CA PHE A 72 9.81 -5.76 -3.92
C PHE A 72 8.86 -6.36 -2.88
N ILE A 73 7.67 -6.81 -3.29
CA ILE A 73 6.72 -7.47 -2.40
C ILE A 73 7.31 -8.75 -1.82
N GLN A 74 8.04 -9.57 -2.58
CA GLN A 74 8.61 -10.82 -2.09
C GLN A 74 9.74 -10.60 -1.08
N ALA A 75 10.63 -9.65 -1.36
CA ALA A 75 11.86 -9.44 -0.60
C ALA A 75 11.69 -8.45 0.58
N ASN A 76 10.80 -7.46 0.48
CA ASN A 76 10.66 -6.45 1.51
C ASN A 76 9.99 -7.03 2.77
N ASN A 77 10.62 -6.79 3.93
CA ASN A 77 10.19 -7.32 5.21
C ASN A 77 9.66 -6.26 6.20
N SER A 78 9.62 -4.99 5.81
CA SER A 78 9.21 -3.88 6.67
C SER A 78 7.80 -3.35 6.34
N VAL A 79 7.45 -3.28 5.05
CA VAL A 79 6.19 -2.72 4.57
C VAL A 79 5.02 -3.64 4.95
N GLN A 80 4.05 -3.06 5.65
CA GLN A 80 2.84 -3.75 6.09
C GLN A 80 1.61 -3.32 5.29
N ILE A 81 1.63 -2.13 4.72
CA ILE A 81 0.53 -1.59 3.91
C ILE A 81 1.08 -1.06 2.60
N MET A 82 0.55 -1.57 1.50
CA MET A 82 0.91 -1.13 0.15
C MET A 82 -0.34 -0.80 -0.67
N SER A 83 -0.26 0.25 -1.48
CA SER A 83 -1.35 0.70 -2.36
C SER A 83 -0.84 1.00 -3.77
N LEU A 84 -1.52 0.42 -4.76
CA LEU A 84 -1.27 0.55 -6.20
C LEU A 84 -2.57 0.89 -6.96
N ARG A 85 -3.46 1.69 -6.33
CA ARG A 85 -4.70 2.13 -6.98
C ARG A 85 -4.43 2.99 -8.22
N ASP A 86 -5.10 2.69 -9.32
CA ASP A 86 -5.01 3.32 -10.64
C ASP A 86 -3.58 3.51 -11.15
N ALA A 87 -2.66 2.60 -10.81
CA ALA A 87 -1.24 2.72 -11.13
C ALA A 87 -0.87 2.25 -12.56
N ASN A 88 -1.87 2.07 -13.43
CA ASN A 88 -1.77 1.46 -14.76
C ASN A 88 -1.17 0.05 -14.73
N ILE A 89 -1.71 -0.81 -13.88
CA ILE A 89 -1.39 -2.24 -13.82
C ILE A 89 -2.60 -3.02 -14.28
N SER A 90 -2.42 -3.99 -15.17
CA SER A 90 -3.52 -4.78 -15.73
C SER A 90 -3.99 -5.88 -14.79
N LEU A 91 -5.04 -6.60 -15.18
CA LEU A 91 -5.46 -7.82 -14.48
C LEU A 91 -4.35 -8.89 -14.47
N ALA A 92 -3.64 -9.09 -15.59
CA ALA A 92 -2.55 -10.06 -15.67
C ALA A 92 -1.37 -9.64 -14.79
N GLY A 93 -1.12 -8.33 -14.67
CA GLY A 93 -0.18 -7.78 -13.70
C GLY A 93 -0.61 -8.08 -12.26
N LEU A 94 -1.87 -7.84 -11.92
CA LEU A 94 -2.41 -8.18 -10.59
C LEU A 94 -2.29 -9.67 -10.27
N GLU A 95 -2.49 -10.57 -11.22
CA GLU A 95 -2.33 -12.01 -11.00
C GLU A 95 -0.90 -12.36 -10.58
N GLN A 96 0.11 -11.79 -11.25
CA GLN A 96 1.51 -11.98 -10.87
C GLN A 96 1.82 -11.37 -9.50
N LEU A 97 1.29 -10.18 -9.20
CA LEU A 97 1.45 -9.58 -7.87
C LEU A 97 0.76 -10.42 -6.78
N ALA A 98 -0.35 -11.10 -7.10
CA ALA A 98 -1.00 -12.00 -6.16
C ALA A 98 -0.10 -13.20 -5.80
N GLU A 99 0.63 -13.76 -6.76
CA GLU A 99 1.63 -14.81 -6.49
C GLU A 99 2.76 -14.29 -5.60
N ALA A 100 3.25 -13.07 -5.85
CA ALA A 100 4.26 -12.43 -4.99
C ALA A 100 3.75 -12.20 -3.56
N ILE A 101 2.49 -11.81 -3.39
CA ILE A 101 1.86 -11.64 -2.08
C ILE A 101 1.79 -12.96 -1.31
N GLN A 102 1.59 -14.10 -1.99
CA GLN A 102 1.51 -15.42 -1.32
C GLN A 102 2.79 -15.78 -0.55
N THR A 103 3.95 -15.29 -1.01
CA THR A 103 5.24 -15.59 -0.37
C THR A 103 5.66 -14.53 0.66
N ASN A 104 4.91 -13.44 0.80
CA ASN A 104 5.21 -12.39 1.78
C ASN A 104 4.39 -12.59 3.07
N HIS A 105 5.07 -12.55 4.22
CA HIS A 105 4.47 -12.74 5.54
C HIS A 105 4.36 -11.47 6.39
N ARG A 106 4.66 -10.31 5.80
CA ARG A 106 4.75 -9.00 6.47
C ARG A 106 3.65 -8.04 6.01
N LEU A 107 3.21 -8.18 4.77
CA LEU A 107 2.14 -7.38 4.18
C LEU A 107 0.79 -7.76 4.78
N LEU A 108 0.09 -6.79 5.34
CA LEU A 108 -1.19 -6.94 6.04
C LEU A 108 -2.35 -6.33 5.26
N MET A 109 -2.05 -5.40 4.36
CA MET A 109 -3.03 -4.76 3.51
C MET A 109 -2.41 -4.44 2.16
N PHE A 110 -3.05 -4.93 1.10
CA PHE A 110 -2.73 -4.58 -0.27
C PHE A 110 -3.97 -3.95 -0.93
N SER A 111 -3.82 -2.74 -1.45
CA SER A 111 -4.89 -2.03 -2.13
C SER A 111 -4.62 -1.97 -3.63
N TYR A 112 -5.49 -2.61 -4.41
CA TYR A 112 -5.49 -2.50 -5.86
C TYR A 112 -6.88 -2.17 -6.37
N ASP A 113 -6.93 -1.15 -7.21
CA ASP A 113 -8.07 -0.85 -8.06
C ASP A 113 -7.54 -0.25 -9.36
N GLN A 114 -8.24 -0.47 -10.46
CA GLN A 114 -7.85 0.10 -11.74
C GLN A 114 -9.12 0.35 -12.55
N LEU A 115 -9.31 1.58 -12.99
CA LEU A 115 -10.47 1.95 -13.80
C LEU A 115 -10.62 1.01 -15.01
N GLY A 116 -11.82 0.45 -15.16
CA GLY A 116 -12.16 -0.46 -16.25
C GLY A 116 -11.72 -1.92 -16.07
N VAL A 117 -10.94 -2.24 -15.03
CA VAL A 117 -10.50 -3.62 -14.78
C VAL A 117 -11.48 -4.36 -13.88
N LYS A 118 -12.09 -5.41 -14.42
CA LYS A 118 -12.91 -6.35 -13.64
C LYS A 118 -12.02 -7.41 -13.00
N LYS A 119 -12.07 -7.51 -11.68
CA LYS A 119 -11.23 -8.42 -10.88
C LYS A 119 -12.02 -9.71 -10.58
N PRO A 120 -11.53 -10.91 -10.94
CA PRO A 120 -12.16 -12.17 -10.55
C PRO A 120 -12.29 -12.27 -9.02
N LYS A 121 -13.46 -12.70 -8.53
CA LYS A 121 -13.70 -12.86 -7.08
C LYS A 121 -12.70 -13.80 -6.44
N THR A 122 -12.32 -14.87 -7.14
CA THR A 122 -11.33 -15.86 -6.69
C THR A 122 -9.95 -15.26 -6.47
N LEU A 123 -9.50 -14.40 -7.38
CA LEU A 123 -8.22 -13.69 -7.25
C LEU A 123 -8.21 -12.77 -6.04
N ILE A 124 -9.29 -12.01 -5.84
CA ILE A 124 -9.43 -11.10 -4.70
C ILE A 124 -9.52 -11.88 -3.39
N GLN A 125 -10.23 -13.01 -3.38
CA GLN A 125 -10.31 -13.88 -2.22
C GLN A 125 -8.93 -14.42 -1.84
N ARG A 126 -8.16 -14.93 -2.81
CA ARG A 126 -6.80 -15.44 -2.59
C ARG A 126 -5.85 -14.40 -2.00
N ILE A 127 -5.92 -13.15 -2.48
CA ILE A 127 -5.14 -12.05 -1.88
C ILE A 127 -5.62 -11.79 -0.45
N ASN A 128 -6.93 -11.66 -0.24
CA ASN A 128 -7.49 -11.36 1.07
C ASN A 128 -7.21 -12.45 2.11
N ASP A 129 -7.27 -13.73 1.72
CA ASP A 129 -6.98 -14.87 2.59
C ASP A 129 -5.54 -14.81 3.08
N LYS A 130 -4.59 -14.55 2.18
CA LYS A 130 -3.18 -14.42 2.56
C LYS A 130 -2.95 -13.22 3.50
N LEU A 131 -3.56 -12.08 3.22
CA LEU A 131 -3.45 -10.91 4.08
C LEU A 131 -4.11 -11.15 5.45
N ALA A 132 -5.22 -11.88 5.50
CA ALA A 132 -5.88 -12.27 6.75
C ALA A 132 -5.03 -13.25 7.57
N GLU A 133 -4.39 -14.23 6.92
CA GLU A 133 -3.39 -15.10 7.53
C GLU A 133 -2.25 -14.27 8.15
N ASN A 134 -1.66 -13.33 7.41
CA ASN A 134 -0.58 -12.48 7.91
C ASN A 134 -1.04 -11.60 9.10
N VAL A 135 -2.27 -11.07 9.05
CA VAL A 135 -2.87 -10.31 10.14
C VAL A 135 -3.05 -11.17 11.39
N GLN A 136 -3.60 -12.38 11.24
CA GLN A 136 -3.77 -13.32 12.35
C GLN A 136 -2.42 -13.70 12.95
N ASN A 137 -1.40 -13.96 12.12
CA ASN A 137 -0.06 -14.31 12.58
C ASN A 137 0.64 -13.14 13.30
N THR A 138 0.37 -11.90 12.89
CA THR A 138 1.06 -10.71 13.45
C THR A 138 0.37 -10.17 14.70
N TYR A 139 -0.97 -10.13 14.72
CA TYR A 139 -1.76 -9.49 15.78
C TYR A 139 -2.64 -10.45 16.58
N GLY A 140 -2.80 -11.70 16.15
CA GLY A 140 -3.69 -12.66 16.80
C GLY A 140 -5.18 -12.34 16.66
N VAL A 141 -5.55 -11.47 15.70
CA VAL A 141 -6.92 -11.01 15.48
C VAL A 141 -7.38 -11.24 14.03
N ASP A 142 -8.69 -11.25 13.82
CA ASP A 142 -9.27 -11.31 12.48
C ASP A 142 -9.12 -10.00 11.69
N MET A 143 -9.27 -10.08 10.37
CA MET A 143 -9.15 -8.93 9.48
C MET A 143 -10.14 -7.78 9.80
N PRO A 144 -11.42 -8.02 10.14
CA PRO A 144 -12.33 -6.97 10.60
C PRO A 144 -11.83 -6.22 11.85
N THR A 145 -11.38 -6.94 12.88
CA THR A 145 -10.83 -6.34 14.11
C THR A 145 -9.56 -5.56 13.80
N PHE A 146 -8.67 -6.12 12.97
CA PHE A 146 -7.48 -5.43 12.48
C PHE A 146 -7.81 -4.08 11.82
N ARG A 147 -8.78 -4.06 10.92
CA ARG A 147 -9.20 -2.84 10.21
C ARG A 147 -9.76 -1.78 11.15
N GLN A 148 -10.51 -2.20 12.16
CA GLN A 148 -11.14 -1.28 13.11
C GLN A 148 -10.15 -0.72 14.13
N GLN A 149 -9.24 -1.57 14.64
CA GLN A 149 -8.42 -1.23 15.81
C GLN A 149 -6.98 -0.84 15.46
N TYR A 150 -6.39 -1.35 14.37
CA TYR A 150 -4.94 -1.23 14.12
C TYR A 150 -4.63 -0.47 12.84
N LEU A 151 -5.39 -0.72 11.76
CA LEU A 151 -5.10 -0.17 10.43
C LEU A 151 -4.95 1.36 10.44
N ARG A 152 -5.77 2.06 11.22
CA ARG A 152 -5.73 3.52 11.32
C ARG A 152 -4.39 4.03 11.88
N TYR A 153 -3.81 3.36 12.87
CA TYR A 153 -2.52 3.72 13.49
C TYR A 153 -1.32 3.27 12.65
N LEU A 154 -1.50 2.30 11.76
CA LEU A 154 -0.48 1.98 10.76
C LEU A 154 -0.42 3.08 9.68
N LYS A 155 -1.58 3.64 9.28
CA LYS A 155 -1.65 4.75 8.31
C LYS A 155 -1.34 6.13 8.91
N HIS A 156 -1.63 6.35 10.19
CA HIS A 156 -1.49 7.64 10.85
C HIS A 156 -0.76 7.49 12.19
N THR A 157 -0.22 8.56 12.75
CA THR A 157 0.33 8.52 14.11
C THR A 157 -0.79 8.52 15.15
N ASP A 158 -0.48 8.22 16.42
CA ASP A 158 -1.45 8.26 17.52
C ASP A 158 -2.13 9.63 17.69
N ALA A 159 -1.51 10.69 17.16
CA ALA A 159 -2.06 12.04 17.12
C ALA A 159 -3.41 12.13 16.40
N VAL A 160 -3.77 11.15 15.55
CA VAL A 160 -5.09 11.09 14.90
C VAL A 160 -6.24 11.06 15.91
N ARG A 161 -6.00 10.56 17.12
CA ARG A 161 -7.00 10.56 18.22
C ARG A 161 -7.40 11.98 18.64
N HIS A 162 -6.51 12.96 18.50
CA HIS A 162 -6.80 14.36 18.82
C HIS A 162 -7.72 15.03 17.79
N ILE A 163 -7.72 14.54 16.54
CA ILE A 163 -8.66 14.99 15.51
C ILE A 163 -10.05 14.40 15.80
N ASP A 164 -10.11 13.13 16.20
CA ASP A 164 -11.38 12.46 16.54
C ASP A 164 -12.10 13.11 17.73
N SER A 165 -11.35 13.60 18.73
CA SER A 165 -11.94 14.28 19.90
C SER A 165 -12.59 15.62 19.57
N ILE A 166 -12.18 16.30 18.48
CA ILE A 166 -12.77 17.59 18.08
C ILE A 166 -14.16 17.38 17.44
N TYR A 167 -14.37 16.27 16.71
CA TYR A 167 -15.64 15.99 16.04
C TYR A 167 -16.59 15.06 16.82
N ARG A 168 -16.15 14.44 17.94
CA ARG A 168 -17.00 13.55 18.76
C ARG A 168 -17.68 14.20 19.97
N ASN A 169 -17.50 15.49 20.25
CA ASN A 169 -18.06 16.14 21.45
C ASN A 169 -19.08 17.25 21.14
N SER A 170 -20.14 16.98 20.35
CA SER A 170 -21.33 17.87 20.29
C SER A 170 -22.62 17.21 19.76
N CYS A 171 -22.91 15.94 20.07
CA CYS A 171 -24.29 15.44 19.95
C CYS A 171 -24.67 14.75 21.27
N PRO A 172 -25.55 15.35 22.09
CA PRO A 172 -26.18 14.64 23.21
C PRO A 172 -27.00 13.47 22.65
N ARG A 173 -26.97 12.34 23.35
CA ARG A 173 -27.90 11.23 23.12
C ARG A 173 -29.32 11.62 23.50
#